data_AF-A0AAD6UWW1-F1
#
_entry.id   AF-A0AAD6UWW1-F1
#
_cell.length_a   1.000
_cell.length_b   1.000
_cell.length_c   1.000
_cell.angle_alpha   90.00
_cell.angle_beta   90.00
_cell.angle_gamma   90.00
#
_symmetry.space_group_name_H-M   'P 1'
#
loop_
_entity.id
_entity.type
_entity.pdbx_description
1 polymer ?
#
loop_
_entity_poly.entity_id
_entity_poly.type
_entity_poly.pdbx_seq_one_letter_code
_entity_poly.pdbx_strand_id
1 'polypeptide(L)'
;MFLFQVFPVLLLCGHVYSGVASKSNRTHPISADIVPVTFVGNVAPIQAPAFWTGALQGDTRIYYQNADGGIQATGISGPLTSGTFIFTQALVPASQVQGNTPIAAVTINEAAFQAVRFRVHLAHIGMQVHVFFVSPSNILSEYIFSEATGWRGGPSCTDCIDVQGFVVQSGNRVLYAMANEEAGSLALLRVGFVSAGAPDTLSEADFDAQNGWRLAQMIG
;
A
#
# COMPACT_ATOMS: atom_id res chain seq x y z
N MET A 1 45.55 5.59 48.81
CA MET A 1 46.94 5.19 49.12
C MET A 1 47.43 4.37 47.93
N PHE A 2 48.48 4.90 47.29
CA PHE A 2 49.41 4.37 46.27
C PHE A 2 49.63 2.83 46.26
N LEU A 3 50.11 2.13 45.22
CA LEU A 3 50.90 2.47 44.03
C LEU A 3 50.98 1.21 43.09
N PHE A 4 50.95 1.44 41.77
CA PHE A 4 51.84 0.92 40.67
C PHE A 4 52.10 -0.58 40.43
N GLN A 5 51.81 -1.05 39.20
CA GLN A 5 52.71 -1.37 38.05
C GLN A 5 53.41 -2.75 38.18
N VAL A 6 53.61 -3.55 37.12
CA VAL A 6 54.58 -3.36 36.01
C VAL A 6 54.22 -4.25 34.79
N PHE A 7 54.37 -3.71 33.57
CA PHE A 7 54.52 -4.42 32.27
C PHE A 7 56.00 -4.74 31.99
N PRO A 8 56.32 -5.78 31.19
CA PRO A 8 56.95 -5.53 29.87
C PRO A 8 56.37 -6.46 28.75
N VAL A 9 56.17 -6.08 27.48
CA VAL A 9 57.01 -5.49 26.39
C VAL A 9 57.59 -6.56 25.42
N LEU A 10 57.10 -6.50 24.16
CA LEU A 10 57.71 -6.73 22.82
C LEU A 10 58.30 -8.15 22.49
N LEU A 11 58.36 -8.64 21.23
CA LEU A 11 58.73 -8.00 19.97
C LEU A 11 58.27 -8.80 18.72
N LEU A 12 58.28 -8.10 17.58
CA LEU A 12 57.83 -8.34 16.21
C LEU A 12 58.52 -9.46 15.38
N CYS A 13 57.81 -9.91 14.34
CA CYS A 13 58.24 -9.92 12.91
C CYS A 13 56.96 -10.24 12.08
N GLY A 14 56.42 -9.44 11.15
CA GLY A 14 57.03 -8.66 10.07
C GLY A 14 57.08 -9.53 8.81
N HIS A 15 56.14 -9.37 7.86
CA HIS A 15 56.33 -9.52 6.40
C HIS A 15 55.13 -8.99 5.58
N VAL A 16 55.37 -7.80 5.02
CA VAL A 16 55.02 -7.22 3.70
C VAL A 16 53.84 -7.78 2.88
N TYR A 17 52.97 -6.85 2.49
CA TYR A 17 51.92 -6.88 1.46
C TYR A 17 52.46 -7.20 0.05
N SER A 18 51.78 -8.09 -0.68
CA SER A 18 51.56 -7.93 -2.13
C SER A 18 50.51 -8.92 -2.63
N GLY A 19 49.50 -8.45 -3.38
CA GLY A 19 48.68 -9.36 -4.20
C GLY A 19 47.20 -9.02 -4.31
N VAL A 20 46.88 -8.02 -5.12
CA VAL A 20 45.64 -7.92 -5.93
C VAL A 20 44.32 -7.84 -5.18
N ALA A 21 43.84 -6.61 -4.99
CA ALA A 21 42.41 -6.34 -4.91
C ALA A 21 41.74 -6.79 -6.21
N SER A 22 41.16 -7.99 -6.24
CA SER A 22 40.09 -8.29 -7.18
C SER A 22 38.84 -7.60 -6.65
N LYS A 23 38.67 -6.32 -7.01
CA LYS A 23 37.30 -5.81 -7.19
C LYS A 23 36.70 -6.66 -8.30
N SER A 24 36.02 -7.73 -7.91
CA SER A 24 35.04 -8.38 -8.75
C SER A 24 33.92 -7.36 -8.96
N ASN A 25 34.16 -6.43 -9.89
CA ASN A 25 33.16 -5.61 -10.52
C ASN A 25 32.34 -6.51 -11.45
N ARG A 26 31.72 -7.56 -10.88
CA ARG A 26 30.57 -8.17 -11.51
C ARG A 26 29.46 -7.15 -11.33
N THR A 27 29.36 -6.25 -12.30
CA THR A 27 28.07 -5.82 -12.78
C THR A 27 27.36 -7.09 -13.25
N HIS A 28 26.81 -7.85 -12.30
CA HIS A 28 25.72 -8.74 -12.64
C HIS A 28 24.70 -7.81 -13.30
N PRO A 29 24.29 -8.06 -14.56
CA PRO A 29 23.15 -7.34 -15.08
C PRO A 29 22.04 -7.57 -14.05
N ILE A 30 21.49 -6.47 -13.53
CA ILE A 30 20.26 -6.52 -12.76
C ILE A 30 19.26 -7.07 -13.77
N SER A 31 19.04 -8.38 -13.75
CA SER A 31 18.00 -8.98 -14.56
C SER A 31 16.72 -8.48 -13.92
N ALA A 32 16.13 -7.43 -14.50
CA ALA A 32 14.80 -7.02 -14.11
C ALA A 32 13.90 -8.26 -14.26
N ASP A 33 13.31 -8.69 -13.16
CA ASP A 33 12.31 -9.75 -13.21
C ASP A 33 11.15 -9.21 -14.07
N ILE A 34 10.94 -9.84 -15.22
CA ILE A 34 9.80 -9.52 -16.07
C ILE A 34 8.61 -10.27 -15.48
N VAL A 35 7.69 -9.53 -14.85
CA VAL A 35 6.43 -10.09 -14.38
C VAL A 35 5.39 -9.95 -15.49
N PRO A 36 5.02 -11.03 -16.21
CA PRO A 36 4.00 -10.95 -17.23
C PRO A 36 2.65 -10.64 -16.57
N VAL A 37 2.06 -9.50 -16.94
CA VAL A 37 0.72 -9.09 -16.50
C VAL A 37 -0.20 -8.94 -17.71
N THR A 38 -1.38 -9.55 -17.63
CA THR A 38 -2.46 -9.31 -18.59
C THR A 38 -3.48 -8.40 -17.93
N PHE A 39 -3.33 -7.09 -18.15
CA PHE A 39 -4.25 -6.08 -17.64
C PHE A 39 -5.11 -5.53 -18.77
N VAL A 40 -6.35 -5.18 -18.48
CA VAL A 40 -7.32 -4.69 -19.48
C VAL A 40 -7.90 -3.34 -19.09
N GLY A 41 -7.23 -2.61 -18.19
CA GLY A 41 -7.73 -1.34 -17.68
C GLY A 41 -6.74 -0.59 -16.81
N ASN A 42 -7.29 0.15 -15.84
CA ASN A 42 -6.51 1.00 -14.95
C ASN A 42 -5.61 0.17 -14.01
N VAL A 43 -4.56 0.82 -13.54
CA VAL A 43 -3.55 0.25 -12.65
C VAL A 43 -3.33 1.20 -11.48
N ALA A 44 -3.32 0.67 -10.26
CA ALA A 44 -2.98 1.41 -9.06
C ALA A 44 -1.73 0.79 -8.39
N PRO A 45 -0.58 1.47 -8.41
CA PRO A 45 0.58 1.07 -7.64
C PRO A 45 0.58 1.73 -6.25
N ILE A 46 1.04 0.99 -5.24
CA ILE A 46 1.39 1.56 -3.93
C ILE A 46 2.74 1.00 -3.48
N GLN A 47 3.42 1.78 -2.66
CA GLN A 47 4.56 1.30 -1.90
C GLN A 47 4.06 0.84 -0.53
N ALA A 48 4.13 -0.46 -0.29
CA ALA A 48 3.82 -1.08 1.00
C ALA A 48 5.11 -1.18 1.83
N PRO A 49 5.10 -1.00 3.16
CA PRO A 49 6.23 -1.41 4.00
C PRO A 49 6.65 -2.84 3.69
N ALA A 50 7.95 -3.13 3.76
CA ALA A 50 8.42 -4.50 3.54
C ALA A 50 7.76 -5.45 4.57
N PHE A 51 6.99 -6.43 4.08
CA PHE A 51 6.13 -7.31 4.87
C PHE A 51 6.85 -8.01 6.04
N TRP A 52 8.17 -8.18 5.93
CA TRP A 52 8.98 -8.90 6.90
C TRP A 52 9.88 -8.04 7.79
N THR A 53 10.06 -6.75 7.48
CA THR A 53 11.07 -5.93 8.17
C THR A 53 10.55 -4.61 8.71
N GLY A 54 9.33 -4.19 8.33
CA GLY A 54 8.78 -2.89 8.71
C GLY A 54 9.60 -1.70 8.17
N ALA A 55 10.59 -1.96 7.30
CA ALA A 55 11.41 -0.92 6.70
C ALA A 55 10.70 -0.29 5.49
N LEU A 56 10.80 1.03 5.38
CA LEU A 56 10.27 1.86 4.29
C LEU A 56 10.98 1.66 2.93
N GLN A 57 11.82 0.64 2.78
CA GLN A 57 12.42 0.24 1.50
C GLN A 57 11.44 -0.60 0.65
N GLY A 58 10.16 -0.23 0.75
CA GLY A 58 8.99 -1.09 0.72
C GLY A 58 8.72 -1.94 -0.51
N ASP A 59 7.92 -2.99 -0.32
CA ASP A 59 7.36 -3.83 -1.39
C ASP A 59 6.52 -2.99 -2.35
N THR A 60 6.65 -3.24 -3.65
CA THR A 60 5.71 -2.69 -4.64
C THR A 60 4.49 -3.59 -4.69
N ARG A 61 3.30 -3.00 -4.52
CA ARG A 61 2.03 -3.66 -4.79
C ARG A 61 1.35 -2.99 -5.96
N ILE A 62 0.84 -3.79 -6.90
CA ILE A 62 0.19 -3.32 -8.11
C ILE A 62 -1.19 -3.97 -8.18
N TYR A 63 -2.22 -3.16 -8.32
CA TYR A 63 -3.61 -3.59 -8.48
C TYR A 63 -4.09 -3.24 -9.87
N TYR A 64 -4.69 -4.19 -10.58
CA TYR A 64 -5.16 -3.98 -11.95
C TYR A 64 -6.35 -4.88 -12.27
N GLN A 65 -7.18 -4.45 -13.22
CA GLN A 65 -8.25 -5.30 -13.75
C GLN A 65 -7.66 -6.31 -14.76
N ASN A 66 -7.90 -7.60 -14.54
CA ASN A 66 -7.44 -8.67 -15.43
C ASN A 66 -8.43 -8.92 -16.58
N ALA A 67 -8.09 -9.86 -17.47
CA ALA A 67 -8.93 -10.20 -18.62
C ALA A 67 -10.30 -10.81 -18.28
N ASP A 68 -10.42 -11.41 -17.09
CA ASP A 68 -11.69 -11.95 -16.61
C ASP A 68 -12.60 -10.86 -16.03
N GLY A 69 -12.11 -9.62 -15.93
CA GLY A 69 -12.83 -8.46 -15.39
C GLY A 69 -12.72 -8.30 -13.88
N GLY A 70 -12.05 -9.21 -13.17
CA GLY A 70 -11.75 -9.06 -11.74
C GLY A 70 -10.53 -8.19 -11.48
N ILE A 71 -10.30 -7.80 -10.23
CA ILE A 71 -9.07 -7.10 -9.83
C ILE A 71 -8.05 -8.14 -9.35
N GLN A 72 -6.83 -8.06 -9.85
CA GLN A 72 -5.68 -8.82 -9.38
C GLN A 72 -4.74 -7.93 -8.57
N ALA A 73 -4.04 -8.56 -7.63
CA ALA A 73 -2.94 -7.96 -6.88
C ALA A 73 -1.64 -8.68 -7.25
N THR A 74 -0.61 -7.91 -7.58
CA THR A 74 0.75 -8.40 -7.80
C THR A 74 1.70 -7.77 -6.80
N GLY A 75 2.56 -8.60 -6.19
CA GLY A 75 3.53 -8.19 -5.19
C GLY A 75 4.96 -8.40 -5.65
N ILE A 76 5.81 -7.39 -5.43
CA ILE A 76 7.25 -7.40 -5.75
C ILE A 76 8.03 -6.93 -4.51
N SER A 77 9.14 -7.59 -4.18
CA SER A 77 9.97 -7.25 -3.03
C SER A 77 10.84 -6.04 -3.33
N GLY A 78 10.43 -4.84 -2.94
CA GLY A 78 11.11 -3.59 -3.31
C GLY A 78 10.62 -2.94 -4.62
N PRO A 79 11.39 -2.02 -5.22
CA PRO A 79 11.07 -1.37 -6.49
C PRO A 79 11.08 -2.34 -7.68
N LEU A 80 10.28 -2.09 -8.72
CA LEU A 80 10.25 -2.88 -9.96
C LEU A 80 11.63 -3.08 -10.62
N THR A 81 12.54 -2.13 -10.48
CA THR A 81 13.87 -2.17 -11.13
C THR A 81 14.85 -3.15 -10.46
N SER A 82 14.59 -3.55 -9.22
CA SER A 82 15.53 -4.33 -8.41
C SER A 82 14.86 -5.39 -7.52
N GLY A 83 13.54 -5.41 -7.50
CA GLY A 83 12.75 -6.33 -6.71
C GLY A 83 12.49 -7.66 -7.39
N THR A 84 12.05 -8.63 -6.59
CA THR A 84 11.76 -9.99 -7.03
C THR A 84 10.26 -10.22 -6.96
N PHE A 85 9.72 -10.95 -7.93
CA PHE A 85 8.33 -11.36 -7.89
C PHE A 85 8.00 -12.16 -6.62
N ILE A 86 6.92 -11.79 -5.92
CA ILE A 86 6.45 -12.48 -4.72
C ILE A 86 5.19 -13.29 -5.04
N PHE A 87 4.17 -12.64 -5.60
CA PHE A 87 2.89 -13.27 -5.87
C PHE A 87 2.07 -12.53 -6.94
N THR A 88 1.12 -13.25 -7.53
CA THR A 88 -0.06 -12.72 -8.18
C THR A 88 -1.27 -13.47 -7.63
N GLN A 89 -2.31 -12.75 -7.23
CA GLN A 89 -3.55 -13.35 -6.73
C GLN A 89 -4.77 -12.59 -7.23
N ALA A 90 -5.89 -13.31 -7.39
CA ALA A 90 -7.19 -12.69 -7.55
C ALA A 90 -7.58 -12.00 -6.24
N LEU A 91 -7.96 -10.72 -6.32
CA LEU A 91 -8.37 -9.91 -5.18
C LEU A 91 -9.89 -9.73 -5.15
N VAL A 92 -10.44 -9.12 -6.21
CA VAL A 92 -11.88 -8.85 -6.32
C VAL A 92 -12.46 -9.70 -7.45
N PRO A 93 -13.53 -10.47 -7.21
CA PRO A 93 -14.17 -11.27 -8.25
C PRO A 93 -14.83 -10.37 -9.30
N ALA A 94 -14.83 -10.80 -10.56
CA ALA A 94 -15.36 -10.03 -11.68
C ALA A 94 -16.83 -9.60 -11.51
N SER A 95 -17.64 -10.39 -10.80
CA SER A 95 -19.05 -10.06 -10.50
C SER A 95 -19.23 -8.81 -9.64
N GLN A 96 -18.17 -8.33 -8.98
CA GLN A 96 -18.19 -7.15 -8.13
C GLN A 96 -17.52 -5.93 -8.77
N VAL A 97 -16.91 -6.08 -9.95
CA VAL A 97 -16.08 -5.03 -10.57
C VAL A 97 -16.73 -4.54 -11.85
N GLN A 98 -16.86 -3.23 -12.02
CA GLN A 98 -17.29 -2.66 -13.29
C GLN A 98 -16.24 -2.90 -14.39
N GLY A 99 -16.66 -3.16 -15.63
CA GLY A 99 -15.74 -3.20 -16.76
C GLY A 99 -14.98 -1.87 -16.94
N ASN A 100 -13.66 -1.93 -17.09
CA ASN A 100 -12.76 -0.78 -17.18
C ASN A 100 -12.86 0.18 -15.98
N THR A 101 -13.11 -0.37 -14.78
CA THR A 101 -13.25 0.42 -13.55
C THR A 101 -11.99 1.24 -13.29
N PRO A 102 -12.09 2.50 -12.80
CA PRO A 102 -10.94 3.16 -12.21
C PRO A 102 -10.55 2.44 -10.92
N ILE A 103 -9.24 2.39 -10.62
CA ILE A 103 -8.71 1.74 -9.43
C ILE A 103 -7.81 2.75 -8.73
N ALA A 104 -7.99 2.90 -7.43
CA ALA A 104 -7.07 3.62 -6.57
C ALA A 104 -6.69 2.74 -5.38
N ALA A 105 -5.51 2.95 -4.83
CA ALA A 105 -5.08 2.21 -3.66
C ALA A 105 -4.22 3.10 -2.76
N VAL A 106 -4.25 2.82 -1.47
CA VAL A 106 -3.42 3.49 -0.47
C VAL A 106 -3.01 2.51 0.62
N THR A 107 -1.82 2.72 1.18
CA THR A 107 -1.37 2.01 2.38
C THR A 107 -1.48 2.97 3.56
N ILE A 108 -1.91 2.44 4.70
CA ILE A 108 -1.89 3.13 5.99
C ILE A 108 -1.22 2.24 7.04
N ASN A 109 -0.49 2.85 7.97
CA ASN A 109 0.04 2.20 9.15
C ASN A 109 -1.10 1.77 10.07
N GLU A 110 -1.19 0.47 10.36
CA GLU A 110 -2.24 -0.10 11.22
C GLU A 110 -2.21 0.53 12.61
N ALA A 111 -1.02 0.74 13.19
CA ALA A 111 -0.90 1.35 14.51
C ALA A 111 -1.41 2.80 14.50
N ALA A 112 -1.14 3.57 13.43
CA ALA A 112 -1.67 4.92 13.27
C ALA A 112 -3.20 4.91 13.13
N PHE A 113 -3.73 4.02 12.29
CA PHE A 113 -5.17 3.86 12.09
C PHE A 113 -5.88 3.47 13.40
N GLN A 114 -5.35 2.49 14.13
CA GLN A 114 -5.90 2.01 15.41
C GLN A 114 -5.79 3.07 16.51
N ALA A 115 -4.68 3.82 16.57
CA ALA A 115 -4.51 4.91 17.52
C ALA A 115 -5.57 6.00 17.32
N VAL A 116 -5.94 6.30 16.08
CA VAL A 116 -6.99 7.28 15.79
C VAL A 116 -8.39 6.68 15.97
N ARG A 117 -8.60 5.42 15.57
CA ARG A 117 -9.90 4.72 15.67
C ARG A 117 -10.32 4.40 17.10
N PHE A 118 -9.45 3.81 17.89
CA PHE A 118 -9.79 3.31 19.23
C PHE A 118 -9.21 4.16 20.36
N ARG A 119 -8.38 5.16 20.06
CA ARG A 119 -7.61 5.92 21.07
C ARG A 119 -6.80 5.01 22.00
N VAL A 120 -6.43 3.83 21.51
CA VAL A 120 -5.56 2.88 22.20
C VAL A 120 -4.33 2.69 21.34
N HIS A 121 -3.15 2.90 21.92
CA HIS A 121 -1.90 2.54 21.28
C HIS A 121 -1.69 1.03 21.45
N LEU A 122 -2.21 0.25 20.50
CA LEU A 122 -1.89 -1.17 20.42
C LEU A 122 -0.56 -1.32 19.68
N ALA A 123 0.36 -2.09 20.25
CA ALA A 123 1.67 -2.39 19.66
C ALA A 123 1.57 -3.35 18.45
N HIS A 124 0.51 -3.28 17.65
CA HIS A 124 0.44 -3.96 16.36
C HIS A 124 1.16 -3.10 15.33
N ILE A 125 2.42 -3.44 15.12
CA ILE A 125 3.17 -3.06 13.92
C ILE A 125 2.60 -3.87 12.77
N GLY A 126 1.74 -3.25 11.98
CA GLY A 126 1.20 -3.85 10.77
C GLY A 126 0.82 -2.78 9.75
N MET A 127 0.48 -3.23 8.55
CA MET A 127 -0.04 -2.37 7.50
C MET A 127 -1.49 -2.68 7.16
N GLN A 128 -2.26 -1.64 6.85
CA GLN A 128 -3.55 -1.74 6.21
C GLN A 128 -3.42 -1.27 4.75
N VAL A 129 -4.02 -2.01 3.82
CA VAL A 129 -4.12 -1.59 2.42
C VAL A 129 -5.58 -1.43 2.06
N HIS A 130 -5.90 -0.32 1.42
CA HIS A 130 -7.23 -0.04 0.91
C HIS A 130 -7.16 0.03 -0.61
N VAL A 131 -8.03 -0.73 -1.29
CA VAL A 131 -8.15 -0.76 -2.74
C VAL A 131 -9.57 -0.35 -3.10
N PHE A 132 -9.70 0.79 -3.77
CA PHE A 132 -10.95 1.38 -4.17
C PHE A 132 -11.20 1.16 -5.66
N PHE A 133 -12.47 0.92 -6.01
CA PHE A 133 -12.93 0.72 -7.37
C PHE A 133 -14.42 1.03 -7.48
N VAL A 134 -14.95 0.99 -8.70
CA VAL A 134 -16.39 1.13 -8.96
C VAL A 134 -16.99 -0.24 -9.29
N SER A 135 -18.08 -0.58 -8.60
CA SER A 135 -18.86 -1.81 -8.80
C SER A 135 -19.80 -1.70 -10.02
N PRO A 136 -20.39 -2.81 -10.52
CA PRO A 136 -21.32 -2.80 -11.65
C PRO A 136 -22.53 -1.86 -11.48
N SER A 137 -22.94 -1.59 -10.23
CA SER A 137 -24.02 -0.67 -9.88
C SER A 137 -23.59 0.79 -9.80
N ASN A 138 -22.37 1.12 -10.26
CA ASN A 138 -21.72 2.43 -10.11
C ASN A 138 -21.57 2.89 -8.65
N ILE A 139 -21.44 1.95 -7.71
CA ILE A 139 -21.16 2.26 -6.31
C ILE A 139 -19.65 2.24 -6.09
N LEU A 140 -19.13 3.27 -5.41
CA LEU A 140 -17.76 3.29 -4.91
C LEU A 140 -17.60 2.17 -3.88
N SER A 141 -16.64 1.28 -4.14
CA SER A 141 -16.44 0.02 -3.43
C SER A 141 -14.99 -0.12 -2.98
N GLU A 142 -14.77 -0.95 -1.97
CA GLU A 142 -13.48 -1.11 -1.31
C GLU A 142 -13.18 -2.56 -0.94
N TYR A 143 -11.90 -2.93 -1.06
CA TYR A 143 -11.31 -4.09 -0.41
C TYR A 143 -10.19 -3.63 0.52
N ILE A 144 -10.18 -4.16 1.74
CA ILE A 144 -9.25 -3.82 2.80
C ILE A 144 -8.41 -5.05 3.13
N PHE A 145 -7.09 -4.90 3.15
CA PHE A 145 -6.18 -5.85 3.76
C PHE A 145 -5.78 -5.36 5.14
N SER A 146 -5.81 -6.22 6.14
CA SER A 146 -5.04 -6.04 7.37
C SER A 146 -4.32 -7.33 7.74
N GLU A 147 -3.18 -7.25 8.40
CA GLU A 147 -2.46 -8.45 8.84
C GLU A 147 -3.30 -9.35 9.76
N ALA A 148 -4.18 -8.75 10.57
CA ALA A 148 -5.03 -9.48 11.49
C ALA A 148 -6.14 -10.29 10.82
N THR A 149 -6.63 -9.86 9.65
CA THR A 149 -7.84 -10.44 9.03
C THR A 149 -7.67 -10.86 7.58
N GLY A 150 -6.54 -10.55 6.97
CA GLY A 150 -6.34 -10.71 5.53
C GLY A 150 -7.20 -9.72 4.73
N TRP A 151 -7.51 -10.10 3.48
CA TRP A 151 -8.39 -9.33 2.61
C TRP A 151 -9.86 -9.52 2.97
N ARG A 152 -10.58 -8.41 3.11
CA ARG A 152 -12.03 -8.35 3.27
C ARG A 152 -12.62 -7.28 2.36
N GLY A 153 -13.84 -7.48 1.92
CA GLY A 153 -14.53 -6.56 1.00
C GLY A 153 -15.86 -7.10 0.54
N GLY A 154 -16.49 -6.38 -0.38
CA GLY A 154 -17.77 -6.74 -0.98
C GLY A 154 -18.97 -6.51 -0.04
N PRO A 155 -20.17 -7.01 -0.42
CA PRO A 155 -21.44 -6.59 0.20
C PRO A 155 -21.58 -6.90 1.70
N SER A 156 -20.81 -7.84 2.24
CA SER A 156 -20.83 -8.20 3.66
C SER A 156 -19.85 -7.39 4.51
N CYS A 157 -18.98 -6.58 3.89
CA CYS A 157 -18.00 -5.78 4.61
C CYS A 157 -18.68 -4.55 5.21
N THR A 158 -18.98 -4.60 6.50
CA THR A 158 -19.71 -3.53 7.20
C THR A 158 -18.86 -2.29 7.50
N ASP A 159 -17.54 -2.41 7.41
CA ASP A 159 -16.59 -1.31 7.60
C ASP A 159 -15.98 -0.78 6.27
N CYS A 160 -16.36 -1.36 5.13
CA CYS A 160 -15.94 -0.90 3.81
C CYS A 160 -16.81 0.27 3.32
N ILE A 161 -16.26 1.10 2.43
CA ILE A 161 -16.96 2.27 1.86
C ILE A 161 -18.28 1.91 1.12
N ASP A 162 -18.41 0.67 0.65
CA ASP A 162 -19.57 0.15 -0.08
C ASP A 162 -20.90 0.44 0.61
N VAL A 163 -20.93 0.35 1.94
CA VAL A 163 -22.15 0.51 2.75
C VAL A 163 -22.72 1.94 2.69
N GLN A 164 -21.91 2.92 2.28
CA GLN A 164 -22.36 4.30 2.13
C GLN A 164 -23.17 4.52 0.86
N GLY A 165 -23.05 3.63 -0.14
CA GLY A 165 -23.78 3.74 -1.39
C GLY A 165 -23.41 4.99 -2.19
N PHE A 166 -22.17 5.48 -2.10
CA PHE A 166 -21.72 6.62 -2.91
C PHE A 166 -21.77 6.26 -4.40
N VAL A 167 -22.68 6.92 -5.13
CA VAL A 167 -22.88 6.67 -6.56
C VAL A 167 -21.90 7.50 -7.37
N VAL A 168 -21.07 6.84 -8.17
CA VAL A 168 -20.11 7.45 -9.09
C VAL A 168 -20.79 7.75 -10.43
N GLN A 169 -20.44 8.88 -11.04
CA GLN A 169 -20.92 9.23 -12.38
C GLN A 169 -20.48 8.16 -13.38
N SER A 170 -21.45 7.57 -14.08
CA SER A 170 -21.20 6.53 -15.08
C SER A 170 -20.23 7.01 -16.17
N GLY A 171 -19.28 6.16 -16.54
CA GLY A 171 -18.26 6.45 -17.56
C GLY A 171 -17.11 7.35 -17.09
N ASN A 172 -17.21 7.96 -15.90
CA ASN A 172 -16.10 8.72 -15.33
C ASN A 172 -14.98 7.77 -14.86
N ARG A 173 -13.73 8.23 -14.99
CA ARG A 173 -12.51 7.45 -14.67
C ARG A 173 -11.63 8.12 -13.61
N VAL A 174 -12.09 9.22 -13.03
CA VAL A 174 -11.38 9.91 -11.95
C VAL A 174 -11.64 9.15 -10.66
N LEU A 175 -10.58 8.57 -10.11
CA LEU A 175 -10.55 8.00 -8.77
C LEU A 175 -9.15 8.22 -8.19
N TYR A 176 -9.08 8.73 -6.97
CA TYR A 176 -7.83 8.75 -6.20
C TYR A 176 -8.10 8.33 -4.76
N ALA A 177 -7.05 7.90 -4.07
CA ALA A 177 -7.08 7.64 -2.65
C ALA A 177 -5.85 8.28 -1.99
N MET A 178 -6.05 8.87 -0.83
CA MET A 178 -5.00 9.46 0.00
C MET A 178 -5.19 9.03 1.45
N ALA A 179 -4.09 8.91 2.17
CA ALA A 179 -4.11 8.67 3.61
C ALA A 179 -3.33 9.80 4.31
N ASN A 180 -3.85 10.26 5.44
CA ASN A 180 -3.11 11.15 6.33
C ASN A 180 -3.02 10.50 7.72
N GLU A 181 -1.80 10.15 8.10
CA GLU A 181 -1.48 9.52 9.39
C GLU A 181 -1.05 10.53 10.46
N GLU A 182 -1.10 11.84 10.16
CA GLU A 182 -0.73 12.88 11.11
C GLU A 182 -1.62 12.86 12.34
N ALA A 183 -0.99 12.89 13.52
CA ALA A 183 -1.68 12.98 14.78
C ALA A 183 -2.56 14.25 14.83
N GLY A 184 -3.87 14.07 14.95
CA GLY A 184 -4.85 15.16 14.96
C GLY A 184 -5.57 15.39 13.62
N SER A 185 -5.25 14.64 12.56
CA SER A 185 -6.06 14.63 11.35
C SER A 185 -7.48 14.11 11.65
N LEU A 186 -8.50 14.83 11.17
CA LEU A 186 -9.90 14.42 11.26
C LEU A 186 -10.28 13.38 10.19
N ALA A 187 -9.50 13.28 9.11
CA ALA A 187 -9.72 12.35 8.00
C ALA A 187 -8.47 11.50 7.77
N LEU A 188 -8.56 10.22 8.10
CA LEU A 188 -7.47 9.26 7.94
C LEU A 188 -7.32 8.81 6.50
N LEU A 189 -8.44 8.59 5.82
CA LEU A 189 -8.50 8.19 4.43
C LEU A 189 -9.41 9.16 3.69
N ARG A 190 -9.05 9.46 2.45
CA ARG A 190 -9.83 10.27 1.53
C ARG A 190 -9.88 9.61 0.18
N VAL A 191 -11.05 9.59 -0.42
CA VAL A 191 -11.28 9.01 -1.75
C VAL A 191 -11.99 10.03 -2.61
N GLY A 192 -11.31 10.52 -3.63
CA GLY A 192 -11.89 11.46 -4.58
C GLY A 192 -12.44 10.74 -5.80
N PHE A 193 -13.63 11.14 -6.22
CA PHE A 193 -14.36 10.57 -7.36
C PHE A 193 -15.29 11.64 -7.94
N VAL A 194 -15.89 11.38 -9.10
CA VAL A 194 -16.95 12.24 -9.62
C VAL A 194 -18.30 11.64 -9.25
N SER A 195 -19.05 12.33 -8.39
CA SER A 195 -20.36 11.87 -7.90
C SER A 195 -21.44 12.01 -8.97
N ALA A 196 -22.35 11.03 -9.04
CA ALA A 196 -23.53 11.14 -9.91
C ALA A 196 -24.48 12.29 -9.48
N GLY A 197 -24.45 12.69 -8.21
CA GLY A 197 -25.23 13.81 -7.67
C GLY A 197 -24.61 15.18 -7.95
N ALA A 198 -23.35 15.23 -8.36
CA ALA A 198 -22.65 16.46 -8.75
C ALA A 198 -21.76 16.18 -9.98
N PRO A 199 -22.37 15.94 -11.15
CA PRO A 199 -21.63 15.57 -12.35
C PRO A 199 -20.56 16.59 -12.71
N ASP A 200 -19.47 16.12 -13.30
CA ASP A 200 -18.34 16.92 -13.79
C ASP A 200 -17.65 17.76 -12.70
N THR A 201 -17.90 17.44 -11.42
CA THR A 201 -17.20 18.02 -10.26
C THR A 201 -16.55 16.94 -9.42
N LEU A 202 -15.37 17.25 -8.89
CA LEU A 202 -14.70 16.36 -7.95
C LEU A 202 -15.47 16.36 -6.62
N SER A 203 -15.82 15.17 -6.15
CA SER A 203 -16.35 14.89 -4.83
C SER A 203 -15.31 14.10 -4.04
N GLU A 204 -15.29 14.24 -2.72
CA GLU A 204 -14.39 13.50 -1.84
C GLU A 204 -15.20 12.81 -0.75
N ALA A 205 -14.91 11.54 -0.47
CA ALA A 205 -15.39 10.83 0.69
C ALA A 205 -14.25 10.72 1.70
N ASP A 206 -14.51 11.07 2.96
CA ASP A 206 -13.56 11.04 4.05
C ASP A 206 -13.93 9.96 5.04
N PHE A 207 -12.93 9.18 5.47
CA PHE A 207 -13.04 8.28 6.60
C PHE A 207 -12.54 8.97 7.87
N ASP A 208 -13.47 9.09 8.81
CA ASP A 208 -13.22 9.57 10.17
C ASP A 208 -13.38 8.38 11.13
N ALA A 209 -12.43 8.21 12.04
CA ALA A 209 -12.41 7.12 13.01
C ALA A 209 -13.67 7.02 13.89
N GLN A 210 -14.29 8.16 14.22
CA GLN A 210 -15.46 8.24 15.08
C GLN A 210 -16.76 8.12 14.30
N ASN A 211 -16.78 8.63 13.07
CA ASN A 211 -18.01 8.78 12.29
C ASN A 211 -18.10 7.81 11.09
N GLY A 212 -17.03 7.09 10.79
CA GLY A 212 -16.92 6.26 9.59
C GLY A 212 -16.76 7.09 8.32
N TRP A 213 -17.13 6.48 7.19
CA TRP A 213 -17.14 7.14 5.89
C TRP A 213 -18.26 8.16 5.76
N ARG A 214 -17.96 9.33 5.21
CA ARG A 214 -18.93 10.37 4.87
C ARG A 214 -18.50 11.14 3.62
N LEU A 215 -19.43 11.81 2.96
CA LEU A 215 -19.09 12.78 1.92
C LEU A 215 -18.45 14.02 2.58
N ALA A 216 -17.28 14.42 2.11
CA ALA A 216 -16.59 15.61 2.56
C ALA A 216 -17.34 16.87 2.10
N GLN A 217 -17.44 17.86 2.98
CA GLN A 217 -17.91 19.19 2.60
C GLN A 217 -16.72 19.95 2.02
N MET A 218 -16.71 20.17 0.70
CA MET A 218 -15.78 21.12 0.11
C MET A 218 -16.22 22.53 0.53
N ILE A 219 -15.47 23.14 1.45
CA ILE A 219 -15.65 24.54 1.83
C ILE A 219 -15.09 25.36 0.67
N GLY A 220 -15.98 25.96 -0.12
CA GLY A 220 -15.64 26.91 -1.19
C GLY A 220 -15.27 28.28 -0.66
#